data_AF-A0A2S7U100-F1
#
_entry.id   AF-A0A2S7U100-F1
#
_cell.length_a   1.000
_cell.length_b   1.000
_cell.length_c   1.000
_cell.angle_alpha   90.00
_cell.angle_beta   90.00
_cell.angle_gamma   90.00
#
_symmetry.space_group_name_H-M   'P 1'
#
loop_
_entity.id
_entity.type
_entity.pdbx_description
1 polymer ?
#
loop_
_entity_poly.entity_id
_entity_poly.type
_entity_poly.pdbx_seq_one_letter_code
_entity_poly.pdbx_strand_id
1 'polypeptide(L)' 'MTTLNEIEASAMTLPDQQRAALASHLLESLPAVLQDDDDGLAEAVRRDAELDADPSLGMTMEEFKSAIGR' A
#
# COMPACT_ATOMS: atom_id res chain seq x y z
N MET A 1 -25.76 -2.88 -15.80
CA MET A 1 -24.80 -2.55 -14.74
C MET A 1 -23.73 -3.61 -14.81
N THR A 2 -22.49 -3.25 -15.11
CA THR A 2 -21.40 -4.23 -15.20
C THR A 2 -21.05 -4.72 -13.79
N THR A 3 -20.92 -6.02 -13.62
CA THR A 3 -20.57 -6.64 -12.33
C THR A 3 -19.05 -6.62 -12.11
N LEU A 4 -18.62 -6.75 -10.86
CA LEU A 4 -17.19 -6.82 -10.51
C LEU A 4 -16.48 -7.97 -11.25
N ASN A 5 -17.11 -9.15 -11.32
CA ASN A 5 -16.56 -10.31 -12.02
C ASN A 5 -16.39 -10.07 -13.53
N GLU A 6 -17.29 -9.33 -14.16
CA GLU A 6 -17.19 -8.99 -15.60
C GLU A 6 -16.05 -7.99 -15.86
N ILE A 7 -15.82 -7.06 -14.93
CA ILE A 7 -14.69 -6.11 -14.99
C ILE A 7 -13.36 -6.85 -14.81
N GLU A 8 -13.27 -7.72 -13.81
CA GLU A 8 -12.09 -8.53 -13.54
C GLU A 8 -11.74 -9.43 -14.73
N ALA A 9 -12.72 -10.18 -15.25
CA ALA A 9 -12.53 -11.05 -16.40
C ALA A 9 -12.01 -10.28 -17.62
N SER A 10 -12.53 -9.07 -17.85
CA SER A 10 -12.06 -8.19 -18.93
C SER A 10 -10.64 -7.70 -18.70
N ALA A 11 -10.31 -7.26 -17.48
CA ALA A 11 -8.97 -6.80 -17.12
C ALA A 11 -7.93 -7.91 -17.28
N MET A 12 -8.29 -9.17 -17.00
CA MET A 12 -7.42 -10.34 -17.17
C MET A 12 -7.11 -10.67 -18.63
N THR A 13 -7.83 -10.10 -19.60
CA THR A 13 -7.49 -10.23 -21.03
C THR A 13 -6.40 -9.25 -21.49
N LEU A 14 -6.07 -8.25 -20.68
CA LEU A 14 -5.05 -7.26 -21.01
C LEU A 14 -3.62 -7.84 -20.88
N PRO A 15 -2.66 -7.40 -21.70
CA PRO A 15 -1.23 -7.64 -21.46
C PRO A 15 -0.80 -7.15 -20.07
N ASP A 16 0.19 -7.82 -19.49
CA ASP A 16 0.64 -7.58 -18.11
C ASP A 16 0.94 -6.10 -17.82
N GLN A 17 1.60 -5.41 -18.75
CA GLN A 17 1.92 -3.99 -18.59
C GLN A 17 0.67 -3.10 -18.55
N GLN A 18 -0.33 -3.39 -19.39
CA GLN A 18 -1.59 -2.63 -19.41
C GLN A 18 -2.44 -2.94 -18.19
N ARG A 19 -2.46 -4.20 -17.76
CA ARG A 19 -3.14 -4.64 -16.54
C ARG A 19 -2.52 -4.00 -15.29
N ALA A 20 -1.20 -3.89 -15.23
CA ALA A 20 -0.49 -3.19 -14.16
C ALA A 20 -0.85 -1.68 -14.13
N ALA A 21 -0.85 -1.02 -15.29
CA ALA A 21 -1.23 0.38 -15.38
C ALA A 21 -2.69 0.62 -14.95
N LEU A 22 -3.62 -0.25 -15.35
CA LEU A 22 -5.01 -0.21 -14.90
C LEU A 22 -5.13 -0.40 -13.39
N ALA A 23 -4.38 -1.35 -12.81
CA ALA A 23 -4.38 -1.58 -11.36
C ALA A 23 -3.89 -0.35 -10.58
N SER A 24 -2.79 0.28 -11.02
CA SER A 24 -2.29 1.53 -10.43
C SER A 24 -3.34 2.64 -10.48
N HIS A 25 -3.95 2.86 -11.64
CA HIS A 25 -4.97 3.89 -11.79
C HIS A 25 -6.20 3.64 -10.90
N LEU A 26 -6.64 2.37 -10.79
CA LEU A 26 -7.74 2.01 -9.88
C LEU A 26 -7.37 2.31 -8.42
N LEU A 27 -6.16 1.97 -8.00
CA LEU A 27 -5.68 2.25 -6.64
C LEU A 27 -5.61 3.76 -6.36
N GLU A 28 -5.08 4.54 -7.30
CA GLU A 28 -4.99 6.00 -7.22
C GLU A 28 -6.36 6.70 -7.22
N SER A 29 -7.39 6.05 -7.77
CA SER A 29 -8.75 6.59 -7.79
C SER A 29 -9.48 6.48 -6.45
N LEU A 30 -8.96 5.66 -5.53
CA LEU A 30 -9.52 5.50 -4.20
C LEU A 30 -9.10 6.66 -3.29
N PRO A 31 -9.93 7.04 -2.30
CA PRO A 31 -9.50 7.97 -1.27
C PRO A 31 -8.20 7.50 -0.61
N ALA A 32 -7.27 8.44 -0.37
CA ALA A 32 -6.00 8.15 0.30
C ALA A 32 -6.18 7.63 1.74
N VAL A 33 -7.37 7.83 2.31
CA VAL A 33 -7.78 7.13 3.53
C VAL A 33 -8.22 5.73 3.10
N LEU A 34 -7.30 4.78 3.17
CA LEU A 34 -7.66 3.37 3.31
C LEU A 34 -8.65 3.31 4.46
N GLN A 35 -9.93 3.06 4.15
CA GLN A 35 -10.88 2.66 5.18
C GLN A 35 -10.50 1.24 5.59
N ASP A 36 -9.39 1.11 6.30
CA ASP A 36 -9.19 -0.04 7.18
C ASP A 36 -10.26 0.07 8.26
N ASP A 37 -10.95 -1.03 8.56
CA ASP A 37 -12.00 -1.07 9.58
C ASP A 37 -11.50 -0.58 10.96
N ASP A 38 -10.19 -0.57 11.16
CA ASP A 38 -9.49 -0.12 12.37
C ASP A 38 -8.57 1.09 12.16
N ASP A 39 -8.75 1.85 11.07
CA ASP A 39 -7.90 3.00 10.70
C ASP A 39 -6.40 2.66 10.60
N GLY A 40 -6.05 1.40 10.33
CA GLY A 40 -4.67 0.92 10.21
C GLY A 40 -3.99 0.62 11.55
N LEU A 41 -4.75 0.53 12.65
CA LEU A 41 -4.22 0.27 13.99
C LEU A 41 -3.53 -1.10 14.08
N ALA A 42 -4.11 -2.16 13.53
CA ALA A 42 -3.52 -3.50 13.58
C ALA A 42 -2.17 -3.57 12.87
N GLU A 43 -2.01 -2.85 11.75
CA GLU A 43 -0.71 -2.76 11.07
C GLU A 43 0.29 -1.94 11.89
N ALA A 44 -0.13 -0.81 12.48
CA ALA A 44 0.73 -0.01 13.35
C ALA A 44 1.27 -0.83 14.54
N VAL A 45 0.40 -1.59 15.22
CA VAL A 45 0.77 -2.47 16.34
C VAL A 45 1.72 -3.59 15.88
N ARG A 46 1.49 -4.16 14.70
CA ARG A 46 2.38 -5.19 14.15
C ARG A 46 3.78 -4.64 13.88
N ARG A 47 3.87 -3.46 13.24
CA ARG A 47 5.15 -2.79 12.94
C ARG A 47 5.90 -2.41 14.20
N ASP A 48 5.20 -1.98 15.24
CA ASP A 48 5.79 -1.67 16.55
C ASP A 48 6.44 -2.91 17.17
N ALA A 49 5.72 -4.05 17.21
CA ALA A 49 6.25 -5.31 17.71
C ALA A 49 7.44 -5.85 16.88
N GLU A 50 7.41 -5.68 15.55
CA GLU A 50 8.53 -6.04 14.67
C GLU A 50 9.78 -5.18 14.96
N LEU A 51 9.62 -3.88 15.19
CA LEU A 51 10.71 -2.97 15.53
C LEU A 51 11.28 -3.24 16.93
N ASP A 52 10.44 -3.61 17.89
CA ASP A 52 10.89 -4.06 19.22
C ASP A 52 11.72 -5.35 19.14
N ALA A 53 11.29 -6.29 18.29
CA ALA A 53 11.99 -7.56 18.10
C ALA A 53 13.32 -7.40 17.33
N ASP A 54 13.34 -6.55 16.31
CA ASP A 54 14.53 -6.23 15.53
C ASP A 54 14.62 -4.73 15.22
N PRO A 55 15.33 -3.96 16.08
CA PRO A 55 15.52 -2.52 15.89
C PRO A 55 16.27 -2.16 14.60
N SER A 56 16.95 -3.12 13.94
CA SER A 56 17.65 -2.87 12.67
C SER A 56 16.71 -2.76 11.46
N LEU A 57 15.43 -3.13 11.62
CA LEU A 57 14.38 -2.90 10.64
C LEU A 57 13.96 -1.42 10.55
N GLY A 58 14.28 -0.63 11.58
CA GLY A 58 14.04 0.80 11.64
C GLY A 58 15.17 1.62 11.02
N MET A 59 15.03 2.94 11.10
CA MET A 59 16.12 3.88 10.85
C MET A 59 16.40 4.70 12.10
N THR A 60 17.66 5.03 12.31
CA THR A 60 18.08 5.96 13.35
C THR A 60 17.56 7.37 13.06
N MET A 61 17.50 8.19 14.10
CA MET A 61 17.16 9.60 13.96
C MET A 61 18.15 10.37 13.06
N GLU A 62 19.42 9.94 13.01
CA GLU A 62 20.43 10.55 12.12
C GLU A 62 20.17 10.19 10.65
N GLU A 63 19.90 8.92 10.35
CA GLU A 63 19.53 8.47 9.00
C GLU A 63 18.26 9.15 8.51
N PHE A 64 17.25 9.27 9.39
CA PHE A 64 16.04 10.00 9.09
C PHE A 64 16.33 11.45 8.69
N LYS A 65 17.06 12.20 9.53
CA LYS A 65 17.42 13.60 9.24
C LYS A 65 18.17 13.74 7.91
N SER A 66 19.10 12.82 7.63
CA SER A 66 19.83 12.82 6.36
C SER A 66 18.92 12.57 5.15
N ALA A 67 17.89 11.74 5.28
CA ALA A 67 16.99 11.40 4.17
C ALA A 67 16.02 12.54 3.81
N ILE A 68 15.56 13.31 4.80
CA ILE A 68 14.62 14.44 4.61
C ILE A 68 15.31 15.81 4.45
N GLY A 69 16.64 15.87 4.44
CA GLY A 69 17.40 17.04 4.00
C GLY A 69 17.20 18.32 4.82
N ARG A 70 17.09 18.20 6.15
CA ARG A 70 17.07 19.36 7.07
C ARG A 70 18.42 19.60 7.73
#